data_AF-A0A2D9T9H7-F1
#
_entry.id   AF-A0A2D9T9H7-F1
#
_cell.length_a   1.000
_cell.length_b   1.000
_cell.length_c   1.000
_cell.angle_alpha   90.00
_cell.angle_beta   90.00
_cell.angle_gamma   90.00
#
_symmetry.space_group_name_H-M   'P 1'
#
loop_
_entity.id
_entity.type
_entity.pdbx_description
1 polymer ?
#
loop_
_entity_poly.entity_id
_entity_poly.type
_entity_poly.pdbx_seq_one_letter_code
_entity_poly.pdbx_strand_id
1 'polypeptide(L)'
;MAPKPYIVVGRSRDCDLILDDPTVSGRHARMEWRGKNIVVQDLGSANGTFVDGEAIETKEIRPGADLRFGRQPFPWSAKTVRDFLRAGGTDTVLGVSIPGRRFICGSCGTRGLMPAGFTGGVLRCGACSQRLTVSKPKAGWGRVLGMSLSLAALGVGGFLLWKKIDDGSLQSAAERLLPSPEASRSGSPQEASIRVHTLPKVIAAFDATASVTRNTAARIAAQDEGTFRVEQVARIWSHVRGEWRYVNDPHGDEYFAKASETIENEYIGDCDDFAIVLVSMITAVGGNARLVMMDGPQGGHAYAEVCLPEDSDTVRDRLSTHYRRHPDSNIGDQRVSSIHYRPGLAAGTGVAPVDETCGVWLNLDWNAGVPGGIYEPERWAVAIYPNGNTETLAPAADPDAEVTQVGSPP
;
A
#
# COMPACT_ATOMS: atom_id res chain seq x y z
N MET A 1 -20.34 2.10 36.22
CA MET A 1 -20.81 3.47 35.95
C MET A 1 -21.23 3.51 34.49
N ALA A 2 -22.48 3.87 34.18
CA ALA A 2 -22.90 4.01 32.78
C ALA A 2 -22.02 5.08 32.08
N PRO A 3 -21.67 4.92 30.80
CA PRO A 3 -20.82 5.88 30.11
C PRO A 3 -21.49 7.27 30.10
N LYS A 4 -20.72 8.32 30.38
CA LYS A 4 -21.22 9.71 30.30
C LYS A 4 -21.67 9.99 28.86
N PRO A 5 -22.88 10.56 28.63
CA PRO A 5 -23.40 10.82 27.28
C PRO A 5 -22.76 12.04 26.60
N TYR A 6 -21.86 12.73 27.29
CA TYR A 6 -21.13 13.89 26.82
C TYR A 6 -19.70 13.90 27.36
N ILE A 7 -18.83 14.63 26.68
CA ILE A 7 -17.49 14.99 27.14
C ILE A 7 -17.32 16.51 27.16
N VAL A 8 -16.51 17.00 28.09
CA VAL A 8 -16.02 18.37 28.13
C VAL A 8 -14.59 18.40 27.61
N VAL A 9 -14.32 19.29 26.67
CA VAL A 9 -13.00 19.52 26.08
C VAL A 9 -12.45 20.85 26.60
N GLY A 10 -11.19 20.86 27.02
CA GLY A 10 -10.54 22.07 27.50
C GLY A 10 -9.10 21.84 27.94
N ARG A 11 -8.45 22.90 28.42
CA ARG A 11 -7.07 22.84 28.92
C ARG A 11 -6.99 22.48 30.40
N SER A 12 -8.08 22.68 31.14
CA SER A 12 -8.11 22.42 32.58
C SER A 12 -8.20 20.92 32.87
N ARG A 13 -7.63 20.50 34.01
CA ARG A 13 -7.54 19.09 34.42
C ARG A 13 -8.89 18.46 34.79
N ASP A 14 -9.93 19.26 34.95
CA ASP A 14 -11.32 18.83 35.20
C ASP A 14 -12.09 18.49 33.92
N CYS A 15 -11.49 18.64 32.74
CA CYS A 15 -12.07 18.24 31.45
C CYS A 15 -11.89 16.74 31.18
N ASP A 16 -12.84 16.12 30.48
CA ASP A 16 -12.74 14.72 30.08
C ASP A 16 -11.65 14.53 28.98
N LEU A 17 -11.56 15.49 28.04
CA LEU A 17 -10.45 15.60 27.08
C LEU A 17 -9.61 16.84 27.37
N ILE A 18 -8.37 16.60 27.78
CA ILE A 18 -7.39 17.66 28.07
C ILE A 18 -6.58 17.95 26.81
N LEU A 19 -6.59 19.21 26.38
CA LEU A 19 -5.77 19.71 25.28
C LEU A 19 -4.78 20.73 25.85
N ASP A 20 -3.50 20.37 25.86
CA ASP A 20 -2.42 21.22 26.37
C ASP A 20 -1.96 22.25 25.32
N ASP A 21 -2.85 23.20 25.02
CA ASP A 21 -2.58 24.31 24.11
C ASP A 21 -3.02 25.63 24.75
N PRO A 22 -2.16 26.67 24.84
CA PRO A 22 -2.49 27.95 25.47
C PRO A 22 -3.71 28.68 24.88
N THR A 23 -4.09 28.38 23.64
CA THR A 23 -5.25 28.95 22.97
C THR A 23 -6.56 28.21 23.32
N VAL A 24 -6.47 27.06 23.98
CA VAL A 24 -7.63 26.32 24.51
C VAL A 24 -7.99 26.84 25.91
N SER A 25 -9.28 27.11 26.11
CA SER A 25 -9.82 27.64 27.37
C SER A 25 -9.93 26.53 28.41
N GLY A 26 -9.99 26.90 29.69
CA GLY A 26 -10.06 25.94 30.81
C GLY A 26 -11.15 24.90 30.60
N ARG A 27 -12.39 25.35 30.34
CA ARG A 27 -13.48 24.57 29.75
C ARG A 27 -13.86 25.24 28.45
N HIS A 28 -13.51 24.64 27.32
CA HIS A 28 -13.59 25.31 26.03
C HIS A 28 -14.88 24.95 25.30
N ALA A 29 -15.20 23.67 25.21
CA ALA A 29 -16.39 23.20 24.54
C ALA A 29 -16.98 21.95 25.21
N ARG A 30 -18.25 21.70 24.98
CA ARG A 30 -18.95 20.46 25.31
C ARG A 30 -19.32 19.73 24.04
N MET A 31 -19.14 18.42 24.05
CA MET A 31 -19.57 17.54 22.96
C MET A 31 -20.56 16.52 23.51
N GLU A 32 -21.74 16.43 22.92
CA GLU A 32 -22.76 15.48 23.31
C GLU A 32 -23.38 14.78 22.11
N TRP A 33 -23.79 13.53 22.29
CA TRP A 33 -24.55 12.83 21.26
C TRP A 33 -26.01 13.31 21.27
N ARG A 34 -26.51 13.71 20.10
CA ARG A 34 -27.94 13.90 19.84
C ARG A 34 -28.34 13.03 18.65
N GLY A 35 -28.94 11.88 18.95
CA GLY A 35 -29.28 10.88 17.95
C GLY A 35 -28.03 10.36 17.25
N LYS A 36 -27.85 10.73 15.97
CA LYS A 36 -26.71 10.28 15.13
C LYS A 36 -25.63 11.35 14.93
N ASN A 37 -25.84 12.56 15.46
CA ASN A 37 -24.91 13.67 15.32
C ASN A 37 -24.27 13.99 16.67
N ILE A 38 -23.09 14.61 16.62
CA ILE A 38 -22.45 15.21 17.80
C ILE A 38 -22.82 16.68 17.80
N VAL A 39 -23.39 17.17 18.88
CA VAL A 39 -23.54 18.60 19.09
C VAL A 39 -22.28 19.09 19.79
N VAL A 40 -21.56 20.02 19.14
CA VAL A 40 -20.48 20.76 19.76
C VAL A 40 -21.03 22.12 20.17
N GLN A 41 -20.87 22.44 21.43
CA GLN A 41 -21.23 23.73 22.01
C GLN A 41 -19.98 24.38 22.58
N ASP A 42 -19.62 25.54 22.07
CA ASP A 42 -18.61 26.40 22.67
C ASP A 42 -19.14 26.91 24.02
N LEU A 43 -18.30 26.90 25.06
CA LEU A 43 -18.68 27.28 26.42
C LEU A 43 -18.26 28.72 26.78
N GLY A 44 -18.16 29.59 25.78
CA GLY A 44 -17.68 30.96 25.94
C GLY A 44 -16.16 31.03 25.92
N SER A 45 -15.53 30.29 25.01
CA SER A 45 -14.08 30.21 24.92
C SER A 45 -13.45 31.51 24.40
N ALA A 46 -12.24 31.81 24.86
CA ALA A 46 -11.55 33.07 24.51
C ALA A 46 -11.12 33.14 23.05
N ASN A 47 -10.81 32.00 22.43
CA ASN A 47 -10.31 31.92 21.05
C ASN A 47 -11.32 31.29 20.09
N GLY A 48 -12.51 30.91 20.55
CA GLY A 48 -13.56 30.30 19.75
C GLY A 48 -13.35 28.82 19.45
N THR A 49 -14.47 28.16 19.17
CA THR A 49 -14.54 26.84 18.55
C THR A 49 -14.81 27.02 17.06
N PHE A 50 -14.12 26.26 16.21
CA PHE A 50 -14.25 26.35 14.76
C PHE A 50 -14.63 25.00 14.14
N VAL A 51 -15.52 25.04 13.17
CA VAL A 51 -15.91 23.87 12.35
C VAL A 51 -15.82 24.26 10.88
N ASP A 52 -14.95 23.60 10.12
CA ASP A 52 -14.62 23.93 8.72
C ASP A 52 -14.12 25.39 8.58
N GLY A 53 -13.33 25.86 9.55
CA GLY A 53 -12.80 27.22 9.60
C GLY A 53 -13.79 28.31 10.02
N GLU A 54 -15.07 27.99 10.20
CA GLU A 54 -16.10 28.93 10.68
C GLU A 54 -16.22 28.86 12.20
N ALA A 55 -16.22 30.02 12.87
CA ALA A 55 -16.48 30.09 14.31
C ALA A 55 -17.93 29.70 14.62
N ILE A 56 -18.14 28.96 15.71
CA ILE A 56 -19.46 28.45 16.10
C ILE A 56 -19.70 28.66 17.59
N GLU A 57 -20.96 28.93 17.95
CA GLU A 57 -21.42 28.84 19.34
C GLU A 57 -21.99 27.46 19.64
N THR A 58 -22.79 26.92 18.71
CA THR A 58 -23.28 25.55 18.75
C THR A 58 -23.46 25.05 17.34
N LYS A 59 -22.97 23.85 17.04
CA LYS A 59 -23.12 23.23 15.71
C LYS A 59 -23.25 21.73 15.85
N GLU A 60 -24.19 21.17 15.11
CA GLU A 60 -24.21 19.73 14.89
C GLU A 60 -23.11 19.38 13.90
N ILE A 61 -22.23 18.50 14.31
CA ILE A 61 -21.15 17.99 13.51
C ILE A 61 -21.23 16.48 13.43
N ARG A 62 -20.52 15.97 12.43
CA ARG A 62 -20.26 14.55 12.27
C ARG A 62 -18.87 14.22 12.81
N PRO A 63 -18.66 13.02 13.38
CA PRO A 63 -17.32 12.50 13.65
C PRO A 63 -16.39 12.69 12.44
N GLY A 64 -15.18 13.20 12.64
CA GLY A 64 -14.22 13.49 11.58
C GLY A 64 -14.36 14.84 10.88
N ALA A 65 -15.25 15.73 11.34
CA ALA A 65 -15.28 17.13 10.90
C ALA A 65 -13.95 17.84 11.22
N ASP A 66 -13.63 18.88 10.43
CA ASP A 66 -12.54 19.80 10.76
C ASP A 66 -12.96 20.66 11.96
N LEU A 67 -12.75 20.11 13.16
CA LEU A 67 -13.08 20.71 14.43
C LEU A 67 -11.80 21.22 15.10
N ARG A 68 -11.80 22.48 15.50
CA ARG A 68 -10.68 23.11 16.21
C ARG A 68 -11.18 23.85 17.45
N PHE A 69 -10.37 23.82 18.48
CA PHE A 69 -10.57 24.55 19.73
C PHE A 69 -9.43 25.55 19.87
N GLY A 70 -9.71 26.83 19.69
CA GLY A 70 -8.65 27.82 19.43
C GLY A 70 -7.82 27.40 18.20
N ARG A 71 -6.51 27.26 18.37
CA ARG A 71 -5.62 26.77 17.29
C ARG A 71 -5.50 25.25 17.24
N GLN A 72 -5.89 24.54 18.29
CA GLN A 72 -5.65 23.11 18.42
C GLN A 72 -6.67 22.29 17.63
N PRO A 73 -6.23 21.46 16.65
CA PRO A 73 -7.10 20.50 15.99
C PRO A 73 -7.61 19.44 16.97
N PHE A 74 -8.87 19.03 16.80
CA PHE A 74 -9.47 18.00 17.65
C PHE A 74 -8.83 16.63 17.38
N PRO A 75 -8.26 15.95 18.40
CA PRO A 75 -7.54 14.70 18.23
C PRO A 75 -8.51 13.51 18.16
N TRP A 76 -9.08 13.26 16.98
CA TRP A 76 -10.05 12.18 16.74
C TRP A 76 -9.56 10.78 17.17
N SER A 77 -8.24 10.54 17.24
CA SER A 77 -7.62 9.27 17.63
C SER A 77 -7.44 9.09 19.14
N ALA A 78 -7.61 10.15 19.94
CA ALA A 78 -7.38 10.09 21.39
C ALA A 78 -8.28 9.05 22.06
N LYS A 79 -7.76 8.32 23.05
CA LYS A 79 -8.49 7.24 23.74
C LYS A 79 -9.85 7.71 24.27
N THR A 80 -9.89 8.85 24.97
CA THR A 80 -11.15 9.44 25.50
C THR A 80 -12.16 9.72 24.39
N VAL A 81 -11.70 10.22 23.24
CA VAL A 81 -12.57 10.50 22.09
C VAL A 81 -13.14 9.21 21.52
N ARG A 82 -12.31 8.17 21.36
CA ARG A 82 -12.78 6.85 20.92
C ARG A 82 -13.80 6.24 21.89
N ASP A 83 -13.60 6.41 23.19
CA ASP A 83 -14.53 5.91 24.22
C ASP A 83 -15.86 6.68 24.19
N PHE A 84 -15.84 8.00 24.00
CA PHE A 84 -17.04 8.83 23.79
C PHE A 84 -17.80 8.46 22.52
N LEU A 85 -17.08 8.22 21.41
CA LEU A 85 -17.69 7.87 20.14
C LEU A 85 -18.39 6.50 20.19
N ARG A 86 -17.81 5.54 20.91
CA ARG A 86 -18.40 4.21 21.15
C ARG A 86 -19.66 4.25 22.02
N ALA A 87 -19.81 5.29 22.84
CA ALA A 87 -20.88 5.38 23.82
C ALA A 87 -22.23 5.88 23.28
N GLY A 88 -22.28 6.58 22.14
CA GLY A 88 -23.51 7.33 21.77
C GLY A 88 -24.04 7.25 20.34
N GLY A 89 -23.43 6.50 19.42
CA GLY A 89 -23.95 6.32 18.06
C GLY A 89 -24.34 4.89 17.73
N THR A 90 -25.59 4.63 17.33
CA THR A 90 -25.99 3.33 16.74
C THR A 90 -25.53 3.18 15.30
N ASP A 91 -25.17 4.27 14.61
CA ASP A 91 -24.63 4.30 13.25
C ASP A 91 -23.21 4.84 13.25
N THR A 92 -22.37 4.31 12.34
CA THR A 92 -21.03 4.84 12.13
C THR A 92 -21.06 6.07 11.22
N VAL A 93 -20.35 7.12 11.60
CA VAL A 93 -20.20 8.32 10.78
C VAL A 93 -18.70 8.53 10.48
N LEU A 94 -18.37 8.75 9.21
CA LEU A 94 -17.01 8.68 8.68
C LEU A 94 -16.38 10.04 8.33
N GLY A 95 -17.03 11.16 8.70
CA GLY A 95 -16.48 12.50 8.51
C GLY A 95 -16.57 13.05 7.09
N VAL A 96 -15.57 13.86 6.72
CA VAL A 96 -15.46 14.54 5.42
C VAL A 96 -14.90 13.55 4.39
N SER A 97 -15.53 13.48 3.22
CA SER A 97 -15.01 12.71 2.08
C SER A 97 -13.72 13.31 1.54
N ILE A 98 -12.60 12.66 1.82
CA ILE A 98 -11.36 12.80 1.04
C ILE A 98 -11.29 11.56 0.14
N PRO A 99 -11.33 11.73 -1.21
CA PRO A 99 -11.21 10.60 -2.14
C PRO A 99 -9.96 9.76 -1.82
N GLY A 100 -10.13 8.45 -1.67
CA GLY A 100 -9.03 7.51 -1.39
C GLY A 100 -8.72 7.22 0.09
N ARG A 101 -9.41 7.85 1.06
CA ARG A 101 -9.19 7.51 2.49
C ARG A 101 -9.98 6.30 2.98
N ARG A 102 -9.34 5.55 3.88
CA ARG A 102 -9.93 4.44 4.64
C ARG A 102 -10.94 4.95 5.66
N PHE A 103 -11.99 4.18 5.88
CA PHE A 103 -13.03 4.40 6.86
C PHE A 103 -13.10 3.22 7.84
N ILE A 104 -13.60 3.44 9.05
CA ILE A 104 -13.77 2.37 10.05
C ILE A 104 -15.24 2.34 10.47
N CYS A 105 -15.90 1.19 10.31
CA CYS A 105 -17.23 0.94 10.86
C CYS A 105 -17.15 1.01 12.39
N GLY A 106 -17.83 1.97 12.98
CA GLY A 106 -17.98 2.14 14.42
C GLY A 106 -18.94 1.14 15.07
N SER A 107 -19.73 0.38 14.29
CA SER A 107 -20.57 -0.71 14.81
C SER A 107 -19.77 -1.99 15.01
N CYS A 108 -19.07 -2.48 13.96
CA CYS A 108 -18.34 -3.75 14.02
C CYS A 108 -16.80 -3.62 13.94
N GLY A 109 -16.26 -2.41 13.86
CA GLY A 109 -14.81 -2.17 13.71
C GLY A 109 -14.24 -2.41 12.32
N THR A 110 -15.05 -2.88 11.35
CA THR A 110 -14.59 -3.22 10.00
C THR A 110 -14.04 -2.01 9.26
N ARG A 111 -12.82 -2.14 8.75
CA ARG A 111 -12.18 -1.12 7.92
C ARG A 111 -12.65 -1.27 6.47
N GLY A 112 -12.87 -0.17 5.78
CA GLY A 112 -13.27 -0.16 4.37
C GLY A 112 -12.74 1.07 3.64
N LEU A 113 -12.82 1.08 2.32
CA LEU A 113 -12.39 2.21 1.49
C LEU A 113 -13.59 3.02 1.01
N MET A 114 -13.46 4.35 1.06
CA MET A 114 -14.43 5.24 0.44
C MET A 114 -14.47 5.00 -1.08
N PRO A 115 -15.64 4.74 -1.69
CA PRO A 115 -15.72 4.46 -3.12
C PRO A 115 -15.20 5.64 -3.95
N ALA A 116 -14.49 5.34 -5.04
CA ALA A 116 -13.96 6.35 -5.94
C ALA A 116 -15.09 7.24 -6.48
N GLY A 117 -14.90 8.58 -6.41
CA GLY A 117 -15.91 9.54 -6.84
C GLY A 117 -17.07 9.74 -5.85
N PHE A 118 -17.07 9.09 -4.68
CA PHE A 118 -18.14 9.26 -3.69
C PHE A 118 -18.03 10.60 -2.97
N THR A 119 -18.79 11.57 -3.45
CA THR A 119 -18.82 12.94 -2.93
C THR A 119 -19.78 13.11 -1.75
N GLY A 120 -20.23 12.03 -1.10
CA GLY A 120 -21.08 12.03 0.10
C GLY A 120 -22.44 11.32 -0.12
N GLY A 121 -23.02 10.81 0.96
CA GLY A 121 -24.23 9.97 0.93
C GLY A 121 -24.26 8.91 2.02
N VAL A 122 -24.99 7.81 1.79
CA VAL A 122 -25.10 6.66 2.71
C VAL A 122 -24.44 5.45 2.06
N LEU A 123 -23.40 4.91 2.71
CA LEU A 123 -22.81 3.62 2.41
C LEU A 123 -23.36 2.57 3.38
N ARG A 124 -23.15 1.29 3.08
CA ARG A 124 -23.38 0.19 4.03
C ARG A 124 -22.06 -0.52 4.29
N CYS A 125 -21.79 -0.84 5.55
CA CYS A 125 -20.65 -1.67 5.92
C CYS A 125 -20.80 -3.04 5.26
N GLY A 126 -19.78 -3.49 4.52
CA GLY A 126 -19.81 -4.81 3.89
C GLY A 126 -19.89 -5.98 4.87
N ALA A 127 -19.41 -5.80 6.11
CA ALA A 127 -19.39 -6.86 7.11
C ALA A 127 -20.67 -6.95 7.96
N CYS A 128 -21.20 -5.82 8.44
CA CYS A 128 -22.36 -5.81 9.34
C CYS A 128 -23.61 -5.13 8.76
N SER A 129 -23.56 -4.68 7.50
CA SER A 129 -24.63 -3.94 6.81
C SER A 129 -25.04 -2.60 7.45
N GLN A 130 -24.32 -2.17 8.50
CA GLN A 130 -24.55 -0.89 9.17
C GLN A 130 -24.52 0.26 8.18
N ARG A 131 -25.42 1.23 8.32
CA ARG A 131 -25.38 2.45 7.52
C ARG A 131 -24.19 3.30 7.96
N LEU A 132 -23.37 3.68 6.98
CA LEU A 132 -22.19 4.52 7.11
C LEU A 132 -22.49 5.84 6.40
N THR A 133 -22.63 6.93 7.14
CA THR A 133 -23.01 8.22 6.54
C THR A 133 -21.79 9.08 6.31
N VAL A 134 -21.66 9.64 5.09
CA VAL A 134 -20.50 10.39 4.62
C VAL A 134 -20.93 11.80 4.16
N SER A 135 -20.23 12.83 4.62
CA SER A 135 -20.55 14.23 4.34
C SER A 135 -20.07 14.67 2.95
N LYS A 136 -20.81 15.56 2.27
CA LYS A 136 -20.33 16.17 1.00
C LYS A 136 -19.26 17.23 1.24
N PRO A 137 -18.21 17.35 0.40
CA PRO A 137 -17.22 18.42 0.51
C PRO A 137 -17.83 19.79 0.15
N LYS A 138 -17.48 20.85 0.89
CA LYS A 138 -17.97 22.22 0.64
C LYS A 138 -17.41 22.76 -0.70
N ALA A 139 -18.27 23.37 -1.52
CA ALA A 139 -17.87 24.07 -2.73
C ALA A 139 -17.01 25.31 -2.36
N GLY A 140 -15.77 25.37 -2.86
CA GLY A 140 -14.88 26.53 -2.65
C GLY A 140 -13.38 26.22 -2.62
N TRP A 141 -12.99 24.96 -2.40
CA TRP A 141 -11.56 24.55 -2.34
C TRP A 141 -10.87 24.39 -3.71
N GLY A 142 -11.58 24.62 -4.82
CA GLY A 142 -11.02 24.51 -6.18
C GLY A 142 -10.16 25.69 -6.65
N ARG A 143 -9.85 26.68 -5.80
CA ARG A 143 -9.19 27.93 -6.22
C ARG A 143 -7.72 28.11 -5.81
N VAL A 144 -7.10 27.18 -5.07
CA VAL A 144 -5.68 27.32 -4.64
C VAL A 144 -4.70 26.47 -5.47
N LEU A 145 -5.18 25.58 -6.36
CA LEU A 145 -4.32 24.87 -7.33
C LEU A 145 -4.35 25.47 -8.76
N GLY A 146 -4.93 26.66 -8.92
CA GLY A 146 -5.10 27.34 -10.21
C GLY A 146 -4.21 28.57 -10.38
N MET A 147 -2.92 28.49 -10.03
CA MET A 147 -1.99 29.59 -10.30
C MET A 147 -0.57 29.08 -10.55
N SER A 148 -0.37 28.34 -11.66
CA SER A 148 0.92 28.19 -12.36
C SER A 148 0.74 27.77 -13.84
N LEU A 149 -0.45 28.01 -14.43
CA LEU A 149 -0.75 27.76 -15.84
C LEU A 149 -1.22 29.06 -16.48
N SER A 150 -0.29 29.97 -16.73
CA SER A 150 -0.49 31.16 -17.58
C SER A 150 0.86 31.65 -18.08
N LEU A 151 1.49 30.90 -19.00
CA LEU A 151 2.57 31.41 -19.87
C LEU A 151 2.70 30.67 -21.22
N ALA A 152 1.70 29.88 -21.63
CA ALA A 152 1.75 29.15 -22.91
C ALA A 152 0.48 29.33 -23.77
N ALA A 153 -0.05 30.55 -23.82
CA ALA A 153 -1.14 30.92 -24.73
C ALA A 153 -0.98 32.35 -25.24
N LEU A 154 0.13 32.60 -25.96
CA LEU A 154 0.22 33.67 -26.95
C LEU A 154 0.67 33.03 -28.25
N GLY A 155 -0.19 33.07 -29.27
CA GLY A 155 0.21 32.81 -30.65
C GLY A 155 -0.57 31.73 -31.41
N VAL A 156 -1.90 31.78 -31.41
CA VAL A 156 -2.65 31.38 -32.62
C VAL A 156 -3.48 32.57 -33.07
N GLY A 157 -2.81 33.45 -33.81
CA GLY A 157 -3.41 34.54 -34.54
C GLY A 157 -2.60 34.76 -35.81
N GLY A 158 -3.25 34.61 -36.96
CA GLY A 158 -2.71 35.11 -38.23
C GLY A 158 -1.98 34.08 -39.09
N PHE A 159 -2.76 33.23 -39.74
CA PHE A 159 -2.48 32.77 -41.09
C PHE A 159 -2.10 33.98 -41.96
N LEU A 160 -0.89 34.04 -42.54
CA LEU A 160 -0.55 34.69 -43.82
C LEU A 160 0.96 34.51 -44.17
N LEU A 161 1.18 34.11 -45.44
CA LEU A 161 2.40 34.21 -46.29
C LEU A 161 3.50 33.11 -46.28
N TRP A 162 3.29 32.14 -47.18
CA TRP A 162 4.21 31.61 -48.22
C TRP A 162 5.74 31.82 -48.06
N LYS A 163 6.56 30.74 -48.09
CA LYS A 163 7.10 30.07 -49.30
C LYS A 163 8.40 29.29 -48.96
N LYS A 164 8.47 28.04 -49.45
CA LYS A 164 9.68 27.25 -49.84
C LYS A 164 10.83 27.11 -48.84
N ILE A 165 11.12 25.86 -48.45
CA ILE A 165 12.36 25.12 -48.79
C ILE A 165 12.09 23.64 -48.50
N ASP A 166 12.24 22.83 -49.55
CA ASP A 166 12.35 21.38 -49.52
C ASP A 166 13.66 20.98 -48.82
N ASP A 167 13.64 20.00 -47.92
CA ASP A 167 14.57 18.86 -47.98
C ASP A 167 14.29 17.80 -46.88
N GLY A 168 13.75 16.66 -47.32
CA GLY A 168 14.39 15.34 -47.19
C GLY A 168 14.77 14.74 -45.83
N SER A 169 14.44 15.34 -44.66
CA SER A 169 15.02 14.88 -43.38
C SER A 169 14.05 14.56 -42.24
N LEU A 170 12.73 14.54 -42.48
CA LEU A 170 11.73 14.32 -41.41
C LEU A 170 10.91 13.03 -41.49
N GLN A 171 11.09 12.19 -42.52
CA GLN A 171 10.41 10.90 -42.58
C GLN A 171 10.98 9.84 -41.62
N SER A 172 12.23 9.96 -41.16
CA SER A 172 12.83 9.01 -40.20
C SER A 172 12.63 9.37 -38.72
N ALA A 173 12.02 10.53 -38.43
CA ALA A 173 11.69 11.00 -37.08
C ALA A 173 10.20 10.86 -36.75
N ALA A 174 9.31 10.85 -37.75
CA ALA A 174 7.86 10.76 -37.56
C ALA A 174 7.35 9.32 -37.32
N GLU A 175 8.07 8.29 -37.77
CA GLU A 175 7.74 6.88 -37.48
C GLU A 175 8.22 6.39 -36.11
N ARG A 176 8.98 7.19 -35.35
CA ARG A 176 9.42 6.87 -33.97
C ARG A 176 8.53 7.42 -32.85
N LEU A 177 7.40 8.04 -33.20
CA LEU A 177 6.48 8.67 -32.22
C LEU A 177 5.08 8.04 -32.20
N LEU A 178 4.90 6.88 -32.83
CA LEU A 178 3.67 6.09 -32.70
C LEU A 178 3.95 4.87 -31.83
N PRO A 179 3.40 4.78 -30.61
CA PRO A 179 3.50 3.55 -29.82
C PRO A 179 2.74 2.43 -30.52
N SER A 180 3.40 1.27 -30.66
CA SER A 180 2.80 0.03 -31.14
C SER A 180 1.56 -0.35 -30.33
N PRO A 181 0.51 -0.88 -30.96
CA PRO A 181 -0.65 -1.38 -30.25
C PRO A 181 -0.30 -2.76 -29.69
N GLU A 182 -0.24 -2.87 -28.36
CA GLU A 182 -0.37 -4.08 -27.51
C GLU A 182 0.67 -4.11 -26.36
N ALA A 183 0.43 -3.27 -25.35
CA ALA A 183 0.85 -3.51 -23.99
C ALA A 183 -0.25 -2.98 -23.06
N SER A 184 -0.81 -3.88 -22.27
CA SER A 184 -1.88 -3.67 -21.29
C SER A 184 -1.79 -2.31 -20.57
N ARG A 185 -2.72 -1.39 -20.88
CA ARG A 185 -2.92 -0.16 -20.11
C ARG A 185 -3.98 -0.41 -19.04
N SER A 186 -3.55 -0.69 -17.82
CA SER A 186 -4.36 -0.42 -16.62
C SER A 186 -3.47 0.14 -15.54
N GLY A 187 -3.24 1.46 -15.53
CA GLY A 187 -2.56 2.13 -14.43
C GLY A 187 -3.58 2.80 -13.54
N SER A 188 -3.90 2.22 -12.39
CA SER A 188 -4.65 2.94 -11.35
C SER A 188 -3.82 4.11 -10.78
N PRO A 189 -4.43 5.16 -10.19
CA PRO A 189 -3.68 6.22 -9.50
C PRO A 189 -2.73 5.69 -8.41
N GLN A 190 -3.05 4.54 -7.81
CA GLN A 190 -2.23 3.84 -6.81
C GLN A 190 -0.95 3.27 -7.44
N GLU A 191 -1.06 2.59 -8.58
CA GLU A 191 0.10 2.10 -9.32
C GLU A 191 1.01 3.24 -9.80
N ALA A 192 0.41 4.36 -10.23
CA ALA A 192 1.17 5.56 -10.58
C ALA A 192 1.88 6.16 -9.35
N SER A 193 1.22 6.16 -8.19
CA SER A 193 1.80 6.64 -6.92
C SER A 193 3.00 5.80 -6.49
N ILE A 194 2.98 4.48 -6.70
CA ILE A 194 4.14 3.62 -6.42
C ILE A 194 5.34 4.10 -7.21
N ARG A 195 5.18 4.28 -8.53
CA ARG A 195 6.28 4.65 -9.42
C ARG A 195 6.87 6.03 -9.10
N VAL A 196 6.06 6.96 -8.59
CA VAL A 196 6.49 8.34 -8.28
C VAL A 196 7.06 8.47 -6.87
N HIS A 197 6.42 7.86 -5.86
CA HIS A 197 6.71 8.16 -4.45
C HIS A 197 7.37 6.99 -3.69
N THR A 198 7.13 5.76 -4.12
CA THR A 198 7.57 4.56 -3.39
C THR A 198 8.83 3.97 -4.00
N LEU A 199 8.88 3.90 -5.34
CA LEU A 199 9.98 3.32 -6.10
C LEU A 199 11.36 3.84 -5.67
N PRO A 200 11.61 5.16 -5.53
CA PRO A 200 12.94 5.62 -5.12
C PRO A 200 13.36 5.14 -3.74
N LYS A 201 12.41 4.97 -2.81
CA LYS A 201 12.68 4.49 -1.44
C LYS A 201 13.00 3.00 -1.45
N VAL A 202 12.19 2.20 -2.13
CA VAL A 202 12.40 0.74 -2.27
C VAL A 202 13.73 0.44 -2.96
N ILE A 203 14.07 1.14 -4.04
CA ILE A 203 15.36 0.96 -4.72
C ILE A 203 16.54 1.33 -3.81
N ALA A 204 16.40 2.36 -2.98
CA ALA A 204 17.44 2.74 -2.02
C ALA A 204 17.56 1.73 -0.86
N ALA A 205 16.52 0.93 -0.60
CA ALA A 205 16.48 -0.10 0.42
C ALA A 205 17.10 -1.43 -0.06
N PHE A 206 17.05 -1.72 -1.36
CA PHE A 206 17.77 -2.85 -1.95
C PHE A 206 19.29 -2.64 -1.89
N ASP A 207 19.97 -3.40 -1.05
CA ASP A 207 21.41 -3.24 -0.82
C ASP A 207 22.19 -4.55 -0.90
N ALA A 208 21.94 -5.33 -1.95
CA ALA A 208 22.58 -6.63 -2.21
C ALA A 208 24.13 -6.62 -2.15
N THR A 209 24.78 -5.47 -2.34
CA THR A 209 26.25 -5.33 -2.28
C THR A 209 26.78 -4.95 -0.90
N ALA A 210 25.91 -4.59 0.05
CA ALA A 210 26.29 -4.35 1.43
C ALA A 210 26.92 -5.62 2.03
N SER A 211 28.03 -5.48 2.74
CA SER A 211 28.80 -6.62 3.25
C SER A 211 27.98 -7.52 4.18
N VAL A 212 27.10 -6.92 5.00
CA VAL A 212 26.16 -7.64 5.87
C VAL A 212 25.22 -8.50 5.04
N THR A 213 24.47 -7.88 4.13
CA THR A 213 23.51 -8.56 3.24
C THR A 213 24.19 -9.66 2.43
N ARG A 214 25.27 -9.32 1.70
CA ARG A 214 25.98 -10.24 0.82
C ARG A 214 26.61 -11.40 1.57
N ASN A 215 27.32 -11.15 2.67
CA ASN A 215 28.04 -12.22 3.36
C ASN A 215 27.08 -13.13 4.12
N THR A 216 25.97 -12.59 4.66
CA THR A 216 24.92 -13.40 5.28
C THR A 216 24.25 -14.31 4.25
N ALA A 217 23.84 -13.76 3.10
CA ALA A 217 23.26 -14.54 2.01
C ALA A 217 24.22 -15.62 1.50
N ALA A 218 25.49 -15.26 1.25
CA ALA A 218 26.51 -16.21 0.79
C ALA A 218 26.77 -17.35 1.79
N ARG A 219 26.80 -17.06 3.11
CA ARG A 219 26.98 -18.11 4.15
C ARG A 219 25.82 -19.09 4.18
N ILE A 220 24.59 -18.60 4.03
CA ILE A 220 23.39 -19.45 4.01
C ILE A 220 23.38 -20.30 2.74
N ALA A 221 23.60 -19.67 1.58
CA ALA A 221 23.60 -20.34 0.28
C ALA A 221 24.77 -21.32 0.07
N ALA A 222 25.89 -21.14 0.78
CA ALA A 222 27.07 -22.03 0.69
C ALA A 222 26.76 -23.49 1.08
N GLN A 223 25.66 -23.76 1.76
CA GLN A 223 25.22 -25.13 2.04
C GLN A 223 24.75 -25.88 0.78
N ASP A 224 24.43 -25.15 -0.30
CA ASP A 224 24.18 -25.69 -1.63
C ASP A 224 25.14 -25.01 -2.64
N GLU A 225 26.42 -25.40 -2.63
CA GLU A 225 27.50 -24.78 -3.41
C GLU A 225 27.30 -24.79 -4.94
N GLY A 226 27.56 -23.65 -5.60
CA GLY A 226 27.60 -23.56 -7.06
C GLY A 226 26.71 -22.46 -7.60
N THR A 227 26.26 -22.63 -8.84
CA THR A 227 25.38 -21.68 -9.52
C THR A 227 24.03 -21.53 -8.81
N PHE A 228 23.42 -20.36 -8.99
CA PHE A 228 22.12 -20.01 -8.42
C PHE A 228 21.06 -21.10 -8.68
N ARG A 229 20.29 -21.46 -7.64
CA ARG A 229 19.25 -22.49 -7.71
C ARG A 229 18.23 -22.39 -6.57
N VAL A 230 17.11 -23.09 -6.74
CA VAL A 230 15.98 -23.05 -5.81
C VAL A 230 16.31 -23.51 -4.38
N GLU A 231 17.26 -24.42 -4.16
CA GLU A 231 17.63 -24.83 -2.79
C GLU A 231 18.29 -23.69 -2.01
N GLN A 232 19.09 -22.86 -2.67
CA GLN A 232 19.66 -21.67 -2.04
C GLN A 232 18.57 -20.67 -1.67
N VAL A 233 17.56 -20.50 -2.54
CA VAL A 233 16.35 -19.71 -2.23
C VAL A 233 15.63 -20.29 -1.01
N ALA A 234 15.40 -21.61 -0.97
CA ALA A 234 14.72 -22.28 0.13
C ALA A 234 15.44 -22.07 1.46
N ARG A 235 16.78 -22.13 1.48
CA ARG A 235 17.57 -21.85 2.70
C ARG A 235 17.49 -20.38 3.12
N ILE A 236 17.65 -19.46 2.19
CA ILE A 236 17.55 -18.02 2.47
C ILE A 236 16.16 -17.71 3.02
N TRP A 237 15.11 -18.17 2.35
CA TRP A 237 13.73 -17.97 2.78
C TRP A 237 13.47 -18.57 4.16
N SER A 238 13.89 -19.83 4.40
CA SER A 238 13.66 -20.51 5.68
C SER A 238 14.39 -19.82 6.83
N HIS A 239 15.64 -19.38 6.60
CA HIS A 239 16.40 -18.60 7.57
C HIS A 239 15.70 -17.29 7.93
N VAL A 240 15.37 -16.47 6.93
CA VAL A 240 14.72 -15.17 7.17
C VAL A 240 13.36 -15.39 7.83
N ARG A 241 12.57 -16.35 7.36
CA ARG A 241 11.24 -16.66 7.89
C ARG A 241 11.25 -17.18 9.32
N GLY A 242 12.24 -18.01 9.67
CA GLY A 242 12.40 -18.57 11.01
C GLY A 242 12.81 -17.54 12.05
N GLU A 243 13.60 -16.55 11.63
CA GLU A 243 14.01 -15.44 12.50
C GLU A 243 12.99 -14.29 12.53
N TRP A 244 12.10 -14.20 11.54
CA TRP A 244 11.24 -13.03 11.32
C TRP A 244 10.34 -12.67 12.50
N ARG A 245 10.33 -11.39 12.86
CA ARG A 245 9.47 -10.82 13.91
C ARG A 245 8.70 -9.64 13.36
N TYR A 246 7.41 -9.86 13.11
CA TYR A 246 6.55 -8.85 12.49
C TYR A 246 6.25 -7.69 13.44
N VAL A 247 6.59 -6.47 13.02
CA VAL A 247 6.28 -5.21 13.71
C VAL A 247 5.89 -4.18 12.66
N ASN A 248 4.68 -3.62 12.76
CA ASN A 248 4.24 -2.57 11.83
C ASN A 248 5.09 -1.30 11.94
N ASP A 249 5.21 -0.62 10.83
CA ASP A 249 5.80 0.71 10.77
C ASP A 249 5.13 1.77 11.67
N PRO A 250 5.87 2.82 12.05
CA PRO A 250 5.34 3.97 12.76
C PRO A 250 4.16 4.63 12.03
N HIS A 251 3.14 5.03 12.79
CA HIS A 251 1.97 5.69 12.22
C HIS A 251 2.32 7.00 11.50
N GLY A 252 2.13 7.02 10.18
CA GLY A 252 2.14 8.26 9.38
C GLY A 252 2.93 8.15 8.08
N ASP A 253 3.90 7.23 8.01
CA ASP A 253 4.77 7.03 6.85
C ASP A 253 5.18 5.55 6.73
N GLU A 254 5.26 5.06 5.49
CA GLU A 254 5.89 3.78 5.18
C GLU A 254 7.41 3.95 5.16
N TYR A 255 8.11 3.11 5.90
CA TYR A 255 9.54 3.08 6.10
C TYR A 255 10.14 1.78 5.54
N PHE A 256 10.66 1.87 4.32
CA PHE A 256 11.38 0.78 3.69
C PHE A 256 12.79 0.64 4.28
N ALA A 257 12.99 -0.26 5.25
CA ALA A 257 14.31 -0.47 5.83
C ALA A 257 15.25 -1.13 4.82
N LYS A 258 16.53 -0.78 4.89
CA LYS A 258 17.54 -1.45 4.06
C LYS A 258 17.66 -2.92 4.47
N ALA A 259 17.94 -3.81 3.52
CA ALA A 259 18.13 -5.21 3.88
C ALA A 259 19.28 -5.41 4.90
N SER A 260 20.38 -4.66 4.79
CA SER A 260 21.44 -4.71 5.82
C SER A 260 20.97 -4.24 7.19
N GLU A 261 20.16 -3.19 7.25
CA GLU A 261 19.57 -2.66 8.48
C GLU A 261 18.64 -3.67 9.13
N THR A 262 17.73 -4.28 8.37
CA THR A 262 16.82 -5.31 8.87
C THR A 262 17.58 -6.54 9.38
N ILE A 263 18.67 -6.95 8.71
CA ILE A 263 19.52 -8.07 9.16
C ILE A 263 20.24 -7.72 10.47
N GLU A 264 20.79 -6.50 10.60
CA GLU A 264 21.42 -6.03 11.84
C GLU A 264 20.41 -5.86 12.97
N ASN A 265 19.16 -5.56 12.64
CA ASN A 265 18.04 -5.43 13.56
C ASN A 265 17.30 -6.77 13.80
N GLU A 266 18.02 -7.89 13.73
CA GLU A 266 17.50 -9.23 14.07
C GLU A 266 16.22 -9.63 13.32
N TYR A 267 16.09 -9.24 12.04
CA TYR A 267 14.95 -9.60 11.19
C TYR A 267 13.59 -9.11 11.73
N ILE A 268 13.58 -7.92 12.33
CA ILE A 268 12.38 -7.24 12.82
C ILE A 268 11.94 -6.18 11.81
N GLY A 269 10.68 -6.23 11.39
CA GLY A 269 10.08 -5.32 10.40
C GLY A 269 8.68 -5.76 10.00
N ASP A 270 8.13 -5.17 8.95
CA ASP A 270 6.83 -5.57 8.39
C ASP A 270 6.93 -6.28 7.02
N CYS A 271 5.85 -6.26 6.22
CA CYS A 271 5.80 -7.04 4.98
C CYS A 271 6.82 -6.57 3.93
N ASP A 272 7.08 -5.27 3.80
CA ASP A 272 8.01 -4.80 2.77
C ASP A 272 9.47 -5.00 3.17
N ASP A 273 9.81 -4.83 4.44
CA ASP A 273 11.14 -5.15 4.98
C ASP A 273 11.51 -6.62 4.71
N PHE A 274 10.56 -7.53 4.94
CA PHE A 274 10.76 -8.96 4.67
C PHE A 274 11.07 -9.20 3.19
N ALA A 275 10.27 -8.59 2.31
CA ALA A 275 10.46 -8.70 0.87
C ALA A 275 11.79 -8.08 0.41
N ILE A 276 12.18 -6.94 0.97
CA ILE A 276 13.44 -6.24 0.68
C ILE A 276 14.65 -7.10 1.07
N VAL A 277 14.62 -7.75 2.24
CA VAL A 277 15.67 -8.68 2.68
C VAL A 277 15.79 -9.85 1.71
N LEU A 278 14.69 -10.51 1.37
CA LEU A 278 14.72 -11.66 0.45
C LEU A 278 15.24 -11.27 -0.94
N VAL A 279 14.72 -10.19 -1.52
CA VAL A 279 15.16 -9.72 -2.84
C VAL A 279 16.66 -9.41 -2.82
N SER A 280 17.12 -8.67 -1.81
CA SER A 280 18.53 -8.28 -1.71
C SER A 280 19.46 -9.47 -1.49
N MET A 281 19.08 -10.43 -0.64
CA MET A 281 19.87 -11.64 -0.38
C MET A 281 19.93 -12.56 -1.60
N ILE A 282 18.82 -12.74 -2.32
CA ILE A 282 18.75 -13.55 -3.54
C ILE A 282 19.59 -12.90 -4.65
N THR A 283 19.48 -11.59 -4.83
CA THR A 283 20.34 -10.85 -5.78
C THR A 283 21.81 -10.95 -5.41
N ALA A 284 22.16 -10.93 -4.12
CA ALA A 284 23.54 -11.04 -3.67
C ALA A 284 24.20 -12.40 -3.98
N VAL A 285 23.41 -13.46 -4.15
CA VAL A 285 23.89 -14.80 -4.54
C VAL A 285 23.71 -15.09 -6.04
N GLY A 286 23.35 -14.07 -6.83
CA GLY A 286 23.27 -14.14 -8.29
C GLY A 286 21.89 -14.51 -8.84
N GLY A 287 20.84 -14.49 -8.01
CA GLY A 287 19.47 -14.70 -8.45
C GLY A 287 18.78 -13.42 -8.94
N ASN A 288 17.76 -13.57 -9.78
CA ASN A 288 16.89 -12.47 -10.18
C ASN A 288 15.61 -12.51 -9.33
N ALA A 289 15.36 -11.44 -8.57
CA ALA A 289 14.23 -11.33 -7.66
C ALA A 289 13.60 -9.93 -7.78
N ARG A 290 12.33 -9.84 -7.41
CA ARG A 290 11.55 -8.60 -7.43
C ARG A 290 10.68 -8.49 -6.19
N LEU A 291 10.45 -7.27 -5.74
CA LEU A 291 9.44 -6.97 -4.73
C LEU A 291 8.11 -6.72 -5.43
N VAL A 292 7.04 -7.32 -4.95
CA VAL A 292 5.68 -7.07 -5.43
C VAL A 292 4.92 -6.32 -4.36
N MET A 293 4.43 -5.14 -4.71
CA MET A 293 3.46 -4.40 -3.90
C MET A 293 2.07 -4.63 -4.47
N MET A 294 1.12 -4.97 -3.61
CA MET A 294 -0.25 -5.27 -4.03
C MET A 294 -1.27 -4.63 -3.09
N ASP A 295 -2.51 -4.49 -3.55
CA ASP A 295 -3.67 -4.24 -2.68
C ASP A 295 -4.73 -5.30 -2.94
N GLY A 296 -5.34 -5.77 -1.85
CA GLY A 296 -6.34 -6.81 -1.86
C GLY A 296 -7.55 -6.47 -0.99
N PRO A 297 -8.48 -7.42 -0.77
CA PRO A 297 -9.60 -7.25 0.15
C PRO A 297 -9.18 -6.91 1.59
N GLN A 298 -8.00 -7.39 2.02
CA GLN A 298 -7.48 -7.17 3.38
C GLN A 298 -6.65 -5.88 3.52
N GLY A 299 -6.30 -5.23 2.41
CA GLY A 299 -5.46 -4.03 2.37
C GLY A 299 -4.22 -4.22 1.51
N GLY A 300 -3.26 -3.31 1.69
CA GLY A 300 -1.96 -3.39 1.03
C GLY A 300 -1.07 -4.45 1.67
N HIS A 301 -0.23 -5.06 0.85
CA HIS A 301 0.75 -6.08 1.24
C HIS A 301 1.96 -5.99 0.31
N ALA A 302 3.10 -6.46 0.79
CA ALA A 302 4.31 -6.58 0.01
C ALA A 302 4.92 -7.97 0.20
N TYR A 303 5.38 -8.56 -0.89
CA TYR A 303 6.01 -9.88 -0.88
C TYR A 303 7.10 -9.95 -1.95
N ALA A 304 7.97 -10.95 -1.88
CA ALA A 304 9.02 -11.16 -2.88
C ALA A 304 8.63 -12.24 -3.88
N GLU A 305 9.12 -12.12 -5.11
CA GLU A 305 9.14 -13.20 -6.08
C GLU A 305 10.56 -13.42 -6.59
N VAL A 306 10.88 -14.68 -6.91
CA VAL A 306 12.16 -15.04 -7.51
C VAL A 306 11.95 -15.71 -8.86
N CYS A 307 12.77 -15.31 -9.81
CA CYS A 307 12.81 -15.92 -11.12
C CYS A 307 13.69 -17.17 -11.08
N LEU A 308 13.13 -18.29 -11.52
CA LEU A 308 13.83 -19.56 -11.69
C LEU A 308 13.71 -19.98 -13.17
N PRO A 309 14.81 -20.40 -13.83
CA PRO A 309 14.79 -20.80 -15.23
C PRO A 309 14.06 -22.13 -15.47
N GLU A 310 13.94 -22.97 -14.44
CA GLU A 310 13.26 -24.25 -14.54
C GLU A 310 11.73 -24.12 -14.60
N ASP A 311 11.08 -25.16 -15.12
CA ASP A 311 9.63 -25.28 -15.10
C ASP A 311 9.08 -25.54 -13.67
N SER A 312 7.78 -25.36 -13.49
CA SER A 312 7.13 -25.46 -12.18
C SER A 312 7.17 -26.85 -11.55
N ASP A 313 7.11 -27.93 -12.34
CA ASP A 313 7.19 -29.28 -11.81
C ASP A 313 8.60 -29.56 -11.27
N THR A 314 9.63 -29.16 -12.01
CA THR A 314 11.03 -29.25 -11.57
C THR A 314 11.26 -28.46 -10.29
N VAL A 315 10.77 -27.22 -10.21
CA VAL A 315 10.89 -26.38 -9.00
C VAL A 315 10.19 -27.01 -7.81
N ARG A 316 8.96 -27.50 -7.98
CA ARG A 316 8.19 -28.21 -6.92
C ARG A 316 8.97 -29.41 -6.40
N ASP A 317 9.48 -30.27 -7.28
CA ASP A 317 10.12 -31.52 -6.89
C ASP A 317 11.44 -31.30 -6.15
N ARG A 318 12.19 -30.27 -6.54
CA ARG A 318 13.41 -29.85 -5.85
C ARG A 318 13.10 -29.29 -4.47
N LEU A 319 12.12 -28.42 -4.33
CA LEU A 319 11.66 -27.92 -3.02
C LEU A 319 11.16 -29.05 -2.12
N SER A 320 10.35 -29.96 -2.66
CA SER A 320 9.86 -31.14 -1.95
C SER A 320 11.02 -32.02 -1.44
N THR A 321 12.03 -32.23 -2.28
CA THR A 321 13.24 -32.97 -1.89
C THR A 321 14.07 -32.23 -0.85
N HIS A 322 14.21 -30.92 -0.98
CA HIS A 322 14.93 -30.07 -0.05
C HIS A 322 14.33 -30.18 1.36
N TYR A 323 13.03 -29.91 1.52
CA TYR A 323 12.37 -29.89 2.83
C TYR A 323 12.19 -31.28 3.45
N ARG A 324 12.11 -32.35 2.66
CA ARG A 324 12.21 -33.72 3.19
C ARG A 324 13.57 -34.03 3.82
N ARG A 325 14.65 -33.43 3.31
CA ARG A 325 16.02 -33.68 3.78
C ARG A 325 16.45 -32.70 4.87
N HIS A 326 15.92 -31.48 4.84
CA HIS A 326 16.29 -30.38 5.72
C HIS A 326 15.03 -29.73 6.32
N PRO A 327 14.27 -30.45 7.16
CA PRO A 327 13.15 -29.84 7.84
C PRO A 327 13.65 -28.79 8.84
N ASP A 328 12.96 -27.67 8.91
CA ASP A 328 13.18 -26.62 9.90
C ASP A 328 12.05 -26.64 10.92
N SER A 329 12.39 -26.97 12.16
CA SER A 329 11.43 -27.11 13.26
C SER A 329 10.77 -25.79 13.67
N ASN A 330 11.35 -24.64 13.31
CA ASN A 330 10.86 -23.33 13.72
C ASN A 330 9.71 -22.82 12.84
N ILE A 331 9.52 -23.41 11.66
CA ILE A 331 8.55 -22.96 10.64
C ILE A 331 7.43 -23.98 10.35
N GLY A 332 7.32 -25.02 11.19
CA GLY A 332 6.20 -25.97 11.16
C GLY A 332 6.38 -27.10 10.13
N ASP A 333 5.27 -27.71 9.70
CA ASP A 333 5.32 -28.82 8.73
C ASP A 333 5.54 -28.30 7.31
N GLN A 334 6.70 -28.64 6.74
CA GLN A 334 7.12 -28.15 5.42
C GLN A 334 6.88 -29.21 4.36
N ARG A 335 5.62 -29.33 3.93
CA ARG A 335 5.23 -30.22 2.84
C ARG A 335 5.00 -29.44 1.56
N VAL A 336 5.77 -29.78 0.53
CA VAL A 336 5.61 -29.22 -0.81
C VAL A 336 4.94 -30.27 -1.70
N SER A 337 3.63 -30.14 -1.90
CA SER A 337 2.84 -30.91 -2.87
C SER A 337 2.47 -30.10 -4.11
N SER A 338 2.48 -28.78 -4.01
CA SER A 338 2.20 -27.82 -5.07
C SER A 338 2.97 -26.53 -4.80
N ILE A 339 3.11 -25.70 -5.84
CA ILE A 339 3.69 -24.36 -5.75
C ILE A 339 2.79 -23.38 -6.50
N HIS A 340 2.78 -22.12 -6.06
CA HIS A 340 2.17 -21.01 -6.77
C HIS A 340 3.25 -20.10 -7.32
N TYR A 341 3.05 -19.69 -8.55
CA TYR A 341 4.01 -18.93 -9.32
C TYR A 341 3.27 -18.15 -10.41
N ARG A 342 3.94 -17.13 -10.96
CA ARG A 342 3.56 -16.55 -12.25
C ARG A 342 4.44 -17.12 -13.34
N PRO A 343 3.90 -17.37 -14.55
CA PRO A 343 4.75 -17.74 -15.67
C PRO A 343 5.72 -16.61 -15.99
N GLY A 344 6.97 -16.94 -16.33
CA GLY A 344 7.85 -15.96 -16.94
C GLY A 344 7.35 -15.54 -18.32
N LEU A 345 7.60 -14.30 -18.70
CA LEU A 345 7.30 -13.82 -20.06
C LEU A 345 8.18 -14.60 -21.05
N ALA A 346 7.54 -15.23 -22.04
CA ALA A 346 8.27 -15.85 -23.15
C ALA A 346 9.15 -14.79 -23.81
N ALA A 347 10.41 -15.14 -24.12
CA ALA A 347 11.33 -14.28 -24.86
C ALA A 347 10.63 -13.70 -26.11
N GLY A 348 10.38 -12.39 -26.12
CA GLY A 348 9.74 -11.71 -27.27
C GLY A 348 8.76 -10.58 -26.96
N THR A 349 8.28 -10.41 -25.73
CA THR A 349 7.31 -9.35 -25.36
C THR A 349 7.96 -8.04 -24.89
N GLY A 350 8.93 -7.53 -25.66
CA GLY A 350 9.29 -6.09 -25.71
C GLY A 350 9.79 -5.35 -24.45
N VAL A 351 9.74 -5.93 -23.25
CA VAL A 351 10.19 -5.29 -22.00
C VAL A 351 10.81 -6.35 -21.08
N ALA A 352 11.97 -6.89 -21.44
CA ALA A 352 12.76 -7.71 -20.52
C ALA A 352 14.19 -7.15 -20.43
N PRO A 353 14.54 -6.48 -19.33
CA PRO A 353 15.92 -6.17 -19.01
C PRO A 353 16.50 -7.34 -18.19
N VAL A 354 17.48 -8.01 -18.79
CA VAL A 354 18.50 -8.90 -18.19
C VAL A 354 18.07 -10.37 -17.96
N ASP A 355 18.63 -11.21 -18.84
CA ASP A 355 18.75 -12.67 -18.86
C ASP A 355 17.50 -13.54 -19.16
N GLU A 356 17.57 -14.19 -20.32
CA GLU A 356 16.49 -14.67 -21.19
C GLU A 356 15.71 -15.93 -20.76
N THR A 357 15.77 -16.40 -19.51
CA THR A 357 14.99 -17.60 -19.14
C THR A 357 14.41 -17.48 -17.74
N CYS A 358 13.24 -16.86 -17.66
CA CYS A 358 12.39 -17.04 -16.50
C CYS A 358 11.35 -18.11 -16.83
N GLY A 359 11.48 -19.30 -16.23
CA GLY A 359 10.43 -20.32 -16.30
C GLY A 359 9.29 -19.94 -15.37
N VAL A 360 9.62 -19.64 -14.11
CA VAL A 360 8.64 -19.28 -13.08
C VAL A 360 9.10 -18.11 -12.23
N TRP A 361 8.16 -17.24 -11.87
CA TRP A 361 8.27 -16.30 -10.76
C TRP A 361 7.62 -16.94 -9.53
N LEU A 362 8.43 -17.57 -8.68
CA LEU A 362 7.98 -18.29 -7.49
C LEU A 362 7.60 -17.30 -6.39
N ASN A 363 6.42 -17.48 -5.77
CA ASN A 363 5.97 -16.68 -4.64
C ASN A 363 6.81 -16.94 -3.38
N LEU A 364 7.32 -15.90 -2.73
CA LEU A 364 8.12 -15.98 -1.51
C LEU A 364 7.47 -15.26 -0.32
N ASP A 365 6.15 -15.08 -0.33
CA ASP A 365 5.41 -14.46 0.76
C ASP A 365 5.73 -15.06 2.14
N TRP A 366 5.87 -14.20 3.15
CA TRP A 366 6.14 -14.60 4.53
C TRP A 366 4.96 -15.34 5.16
N ASN A 367 3.74 -15.12 4.67
CA ASN A 367 2.55 -15.83 5.15
C ASN A 367 2.51 -17.31 4.72
N ALA A 368 3.40 -17.74 3.83
CA ALA A 368 3.52 -19.13 3.41
C ALA A 368 4.30 -19.98 4.44
N GLY A 369 4.07 -21.30 4.43
CA GLY A 369 4.90 -22.26 5.17
C GLY A 369 6.18 -22.68 4.45
N VAL A 370 6.23 -22.46 3.13
CA VAL A 370 7.34 -22.78 2.23
C VAL A 370 7.31 -21.82 1.03
N PRO A 371 8.43 -21.63 0.30
CA PRO A 371 8.44 -21.01 -1.02
C PRO A 371 7.41 -21.66 -1.95
N GLY A 372 6.69 -20.84 -2.72
CA GLY A 372 5.59 -21.26 -3.57
C GLY A 372 4.23 -21.35 -2.85
N GLY A 373 4.06 -20.69 -1.71
CA GLY A 373 2.76 -20.55 -1.05
C GLY A 373 1.74 -19.80 -1.89
N ILE A 374 0.46 -19.91 -1.50
CA ILE A 374 -0.67 -19.29 -2.19
C ILE A 374 -0.50 -17.76 -2.22
N TYR A 375 -0.88 -17.13 -3.34
CA TYR A 375 -0.98 -15.67 -3.43
C TYR A 375 -2.17 -15.15 -2.62
N GLU A 376 -1.99 -14.03 -1.93
CA GLU A 376 -3.15 -13.32 -1.38
C GLU A 376 -4.06 -12.81 -2.51
N PRO A 377 -5.37 -12.62 -2.26
CA PRO A 377 -6.27 -12.11 -3.28
C PRO A 377 -5.89 -10.69 -3.70
N GLU A 378 -5.32 -10.56 -4.89
CA GLU A 378 -4.88 -9.28 -5.44
C GLU A 378 -5.99 -8.58 -6.21
N ARG A 379 -6.14 -7.27 -6.03
CA ARG A 379 -6.91 -6.41 -6.94
C ARG A 379 -6.03 -5.79 -8.00
N TRP A 380 -4.81 -5.44 -7.61
CA TRP A 380 -3.73 -4.98 -8.48
C TRP A 380 -2.40 -5.31 -7.81
N ALA A 381 -1.36 -5.47 -8.63
CA ALA A 381 0.00 -5.71 -8.16
C ALA A 381 1.01 -5.00 -9.06
N VAL A 382 2.10 -4.49 -8.47
CA VAL A 382 3.23 -3.88 -9.17
C VAL A 382 4.51 -4.54 -8.71
N ALA A 383 5.23 -5.13 -9.65
CA ALA A 383 6.59 -5.60 -9.44
C ALA A 383 7.59 -4.44 -9.54
N ILE A 384 8.55 -4.42 -8.62
CA ILE A 384 9.68 -3.50 -8.52
C ILE A 384 10.96 -4.32 -8.55
N TYR A 385 11.80 -4.07 -9.55
CA TYR A 385 13.07 -4.75 -9.75
C TYR A 385 14.23 -3.95 -9.14
N PRO A 386 15.30 -4.59 -8.65
CA PRO A 386 16.47 -3.89 -8.09
C PRO A 386 17.14 -2.87 -9.01
N ASN A 387 16.99 -3.03 -10.34
CA ASN A 387 17.52 -2.10 -11.34
C ASN A 387 16.63 -0.86 -11.57
N GLY A 388 15.54 -0.68 -10.80
CA GLY A 388 14.60 0.44 -10.93
C GLY A 388 13.46 0.20 -11.91
N ASN A 389 13.46 -0.92 -12.64
CA ASN A 389 12.36 -1.25 -13.54
C ASN A 389 11.11 -1.63 -12.76
N THR A 390 9.94 -1.41 -13.37
CA THR A 390 8.64 -1.69 -12.74
C THR A 390 7.64 -2.24 -13.75
N GLU A 391 6.89 -3.26 -13.34
CA GLU A 391 5.93 -3.98 -14.17
C GLU A 391 4.58 -4.03 -13.45
N THR A 392 3.50 -3.66 -14.13
CA THR A 392 2.14 -3.89 -13.59
C THR A 392 1.79 -5.35 -13.86
N LEU A 393 1.49 -6.11 -12.81
CA LEU A 393 1.14 -7.51 -12.90
C LEU A 393 -0.38 -7.66 -12.99
N ALA A 394 -0.85 -8.62 -13.79
CA ALA A 394 -2.22 -9.08 -13.65
C ALA A 394 -2.39 -9.69 -12.25
N PRO A 395 -3.55 -9.52 -11.58
CA PRO A 395 -3.83 -10.23 -10.34
C PRO A 395 -3.55 -11.73 -10.49
N ALA A 396 -2.89 -12.33 -9.51
CA ALA A 396 -2.74 -13.77 -9.43
C ALA A 396 -4.15 -14.40 -9.51
N ALA A 397 -4.32 -15.40 -10.38
CA ALA A 397 -5.61 -16.05 -10.55
C ALA A 397 -6.08 -16.64 -9.21
N ASP A 398 -7.37 -16.45 -8.92
CA ASP A 398 -8.01 -16.99 -7.72
C ASP A 398 -7.86 -18.53 -7.71
N PRO A 399 -7.33 -19.16 -6.64
CA PRO A 399 -7.23 -20.60 -6.53
C PRO A 399 -8.59 -21.33 -6.60
N ASP A 400 -9.71 -20.63 -6.38
CA ASP A 400 -11.08 -21.16 -6.53
C ASP A 400 -11.67 -20.94 -7.93
N ALA A 401 -10.96 -20.26 -8.84
CA ALA A 401 -11.36 -20.18 -10.23
C ALA A 401 -11.07 -21.52 -10.91
N GLU A 402 -12.12 -22.33 -11.11
CA GLU A 402 -12.06 -23.47 -12.03
C GLU A 402 -11.28 -23.07 -13.28
N VAL A 403 -10.18 -23.78 -13.53
CA VAL A 403 -9.45 -23.72 -14.79
C VAL A 403 -10.44 -24.12 -15.87
N THR A 404 -11.07 -23.13 -16.49
CA THR A 404 -11.77 -23.33 -17.75
C THR A 404 -10.68 -23.70 -18.74
N GLN A 405 -10.53 -25.01 -18.97
CA GLN A 405 -9.77 -25.51 -20.09
C GLN A 405 -10.33 -24.82 -21.34
N VAL A 406 -9.56 -23.87 -21.86
CA VAL A 406 -9.80 -23.31 -23.18
C VAL A 406 -9.60 -24.48 -24.13
N GLY A 407 -10.71 -25.03 -24.61
CA GLY A 407 -10.72 -26.12 -25.56
C GLY A 407 -9.88 -25.76 -26.78
N SER A 408 -9.03 -26.69 -27.20
CA SER A 408 -8.29 -26.62 -28.46
C SER A 408 -9.25 -26.30 -29.61
N PRO A 409 -8.91 -25.36 -30.52
CA PRO A 409 -9.72 -25.13 -31.69
C PRO A 409 -9.64 -26.33 -32.66
N PRO A 410 -10.71 -26.56 -33.45
CA PRO A 410 -10.89 -27.75 -34.28
C PRO A 410 -9.92 -27.89 -35.45
#